data_AF-A0A2K4ZBG6-F1
#
_entry.id   AF-A0A2K4ZBG6-F1
#
_cell.length_a   1.000
_cell.length_b   1.000
_cell.length_c   1.000
_cell.angle_alpha   90.00
_cell.angle_beta   90.00
_cell.angle_gamma   90.00
#
_symmetry.space_group_name_H-M   'P 1'
#
loop_
_entity.id
_entity.type
_entity.pdbx_description
1 polymer ?
#
loop_
_entity_poly.entity_id
_entity_poly.type
_entity_poly.pdbx_seq_one_letter_code
_entity_poly.pdbx_strand_id
1 'polypeptide(L)'
;MREKEHEEYNALTKRLLEEGYTVDNHPDYVRVDVPMWQEKTLDNYDGGFTYERWWIFEQTFRTPCGLQCKGLQCHSNMSYMGIEWTFENDMATIRCPYEKKECKLKHEYLQENKVLRYECEVHMTKEEYCYEGSVEHILKLHDDEIRRQEVSFRLQKNGRVCREHMRFNRDTLEWEMNYDPYYCGSSRCAGMCPVLGHELDKKKGNVFYDVKISYLRNDLNGTLFEGQVDTRIIKGKKLFDHPVSMDIGKICARLCQDRIREKVRRHYFTQLFFSEYHGRYFSFEIQNVRAERRESRDLMQDLEDIRNGIQIVHASDMEKRDSENKRERRRQARESAVRRLEKKLLENGYESLEKFSVDRRHADKWLGEERIAELEQMRLEKEKERREQPVQLSLFDMEVL
;
A
#
# COMPACT_ATOMS: atom_id res chain seq x y z
N MET A 1 9.88 17.64 26.10
CA MET A 1 9.41 19.00 25.78
C MET A 1 9.93 19.29 24.39
N ARG A 2 9.05 19.28 23.38
CA ARG A 2 9.38 19.79 22.05
C ARG A 2 9.23 21.30 22.17
N GLU A 3 10.31 22.04 21.98
CA GLU A 3 10.24 23.48 21.79
C GLU A 3 9.22 23.71 20.67
N LYS A 4 8.12 24.39 21.03
CA LYS A 4 7.12 24.84 20.09
C LYS A 4 7.77 26.01 19.36
N GLU A 5 8.44 25.73 18.24
CA GLU A 5 8.60 26.71 17.17
C GLU A 5 7.19 27.03 16.67
N HIS A 6 6.48 27.94 17.35
CA HIS A 6 5.28 28.53 16.79
C HIS A 6 5.73 29.55 15.77
N GLU A 7 5.81 29.03 14.55
CA GLU A 7 5.93 29.70 13.27
C GLU A 7 5.02 30.93 13.22
N GLU A 8 5.51 32.00 12.60
CA GLU A 8 4.78 33.26 12.47
C GLU A 8 3.40 33.06 11.85
N TYR A 9 2.40 33.85 12.27
CA TYR A 9 1.09 33.85 11.60
C TYR A 9 1.22 34.05 10.10
N ASN A 10 0.42 33.28 9.35
CA ASN A 10 0.36 33.39 7.90
C ASN A 10 -0.11 34.80 7.47
N ALA A 11 0.19 35.20 6.23
CA ALA A 11 -0.05 36.57 5.77
C ALA A 11 -1.54 36.94 5.78
N LEU A 12 -2.43 35.97 5.50
CA LEU A 12 -3.88 36.11 5.63
C LEU A 12 -4.29 36.45 7.07
N THR A 13 -3.75 35.73 8.05
CA THR A 13 -4.09 35.88 9.46
C THR A 13 -3.62 37.22 9.99
N LYS A 14 -2.39 37.65 9.64
CA LYS A 14 -1.87 38.98 9.99
C LYS A 14 -2.83 40.08 9.49
N ARG A 15 -3.27 39.99 8.22
CA ARG A 15 -4.21 40.95 7.61
C ARG A 15 -5.58 40.96 8.27
N LEU A 16 -6.18 39.78 8.52
CA LEU A 16 -7.50 39.69 9.15
C LEU A 16 -7.49 40.19 10.60
N LEU A 17 -6.39 39.96 11.33
CA LEU A 17 -6.22 40.51 12.68
C LEU A 17 -6.09 42.03 12.66
N GLU A 18 -5.37 42.61 11.68
CA GLU A 18 -5.30 44.06 11.48
C GLU A 18 -6.67 44.69 11.14
N GLU A 19 -7.51 43.96 10.40
CA GLU A 19 -8.89 44.34 10.09
C GLU A 19 -9.85 44.16 11.28
N GLY A 20 -9.40 43.54 12.38
CA GLY A 20 -10.14 43.38 13.63
C GLY A 20 -10.98 42.09 13.72
N TYR A 21 -10.75 41.12 12.83
CA TYR A 21 -11.43 39.82 12.89
C TYR A 21 -10.87 38.92 13.99
N THR A 22 -11.72 38.05 14.54
CA THR A 22 -11.39 37.12 15.63
C THR A 22 -11.76 35.69 15.25
N VAL A 23 -11.36 34.70 16.06
CA VAL A 23 -11.71 33.29 15.85
C VAL A 23 -13.22 33.06 15.75
N ASP A 24 -14.00 33.82 16.50
CA ASP A 24 -15.46 33.68 16.55
C ASP A 24 -16.18 34.60 15.55
N ASN A 25 -15.49 35.63 15.05
CA ASN A 25 -16.03 36.60 14.12
C ASN A 25 -15.03 36.81 12.98
N HIS A 26 -15.15 35.98 11.94
CA HIS A 26 -14.36 36.04 10.72
C HIS A 26 -15.27 35.95 9.49
N PRO A 27 -14.80 36.37 8.29
CA PRO A 27 -15.57 36.26 7.06
C PRO A 27 -15.91 34.80 6.69
N ASP A 28 -17.00 34.60 5.95
CA ASP A 28 -17.47 33.27 5.52
C ASP A 28 -16.52 32.55 4.55
N TYR A 29 -15.60 33.29 3.90
CA TYR A 29 -14.64 32.74 2.96
C TYR A 29 -13.36 32.21 3.63
N VAL A 30 -13.26 32.30 4.96
CA VAL A 30 -12.15 31.74 5.75
C VAL A 30 -12.68 30.83 6.84
N ARG A 31 -11.81 29.93 7.30
CA ARG A 31 -12.08 29.04 8.42
C ARG A 31 -10.85 28.88 9.30
N VAL A 32 -11.05 28.32 10.48
CA VAL A 32 -9.99 27.87 11.38
C VAL A 32 -10.02 26.35 11.37
N ASP A 33 -9.02 25.73 10.76
CA ASP A 33 -8.93 24.27 10.62
C ASP A 33 -8.29 23.68 11.88
N VAL A 34 -9.11 23.15 12.79
CA VAL A 34 -8.67 22.45 14.00
C VAL A 34 -9.36 21.09 14.10
N PRO A 35 -8.70 20.06 14.66
CA PRO A 35 -9.34 18.78 14.92
C PRO A 35 -10.60 18.96 15.77
N MET A 36 -11.65 18.17 15.49
CA MET A 36 -12.97 18.24 16.16
C MET A 36 -12.92 18.18 17.70
N TRP A 37 -11.82 17.69 18.28
CA TRP A 37 -11.61 17.50 19.72
C TRP A 37 -10.76 18.58 20.38
N GLN A 38 -10.38 19.64 19.65
CA GLN A 38 -9.56 20.76 20.15
C GLN A 38 -10.35 22.07 20.10
N GLU A 39 -10.03 22.98 21.02
CA GLU A 39 -10.56 24.34 20.98
C GLU A 39 -10.08 25.06 19.71
N LYS A 40 -10.95 25.87 19.12
CA LYS A 40 -10.59 26.67 17.94
C LYS A 40 -9.58 27.74 18.37
N THR A 41 -8.33 27.56 17.98
CA THR A 41 -7.25 28.52 18.22
C THR A 41 -6.60 28.91 16.90
N LEU A 42 -6.16 30.17 16.80
CA LEU A 42 -5.31 30.63 15.69
C LEU A 42 -3.88 30.07 15.79
N ASP A 43 -3.52 29.55 16.95
CA ASP A 43 -2.29 28.80 17.17
C ASP A 43 -2.46 27.36 16.63
N ASN A 44 -2.40 27.21 15.31
CA ASN A 44 -2.61 25.95 14.61
C ASN A 44 -1.50 25.69 13.58
N TYR A 45 -1.52 24.48 13.01
CA TYR A 45 -0.49 24.02 12.06
C TYR A 45 -0.45 24.84 10.76
N ASP A 46 -1.56 25.46 10.38
CA ASP A 46 -1.66 26.22 9.13
C ASP A 46 -1.35 27.72 9.32
N GLY A 47 -0.86 28.10 10.50
CA GLY A 47 -0.48 29.48 10.83
C GLY A 47 -1.67 30.44 11.02
N GLY A 48 -2.87 29.93 11.34
CA GLY A 48 -4.05 30.72 11.68
C GLY A 48 -5.27 30.42 10.81
N PHE A 49 -5.84 31.45 10.18
CA PHE A 49 -6.95 31.32 9.24
C PHE A 49 -6.50 30.65 7.94
N THR A 50 -7.35 29.78 7.40
CA THR A 50 -7.21 29.18 6.08
C THR A 50 -8.37 29.59 5.20
N TYR A 51 -8.12 29.74 3.90
CA TYR A 51 -9.19 30.05 2.98
C TYR A 51 -10.09 28.85 2.74
N GLU A 52 -11.38 29.11 2.52
CA GLU A 52 -12.28 28.06 2.08
C GLU A 52 -12.03 27.69 0.61
N ARG A 53 -12.03 26.39 0.32
CA ARG A 53 -11.70 25.86 -1.01
C ARG A 53 -12.61 26.41 -2.11
N TRP A 54 -13.90 26.53 -1.83
CA TRP A 54 -14.87 27.03 -2.82
C TRP A 54 -14.52 28.46 -3.24
N TRP A 55 -14.10 29.29 -2.29
CA TRP A 55 -13.78 30.69 -2.54
C TRP A 55 -12.49 30.81 -3.36
N ILE A 56 -11.44 30.06 -2.99
CA ILE A 56 -10.17 30.04 -3.73
C ILE A 56 -10.39 29.62 -5.18
N PHE A 57 -11.23 28.61 -5.43
CA PHE A 57 -11.45 28.10 -6.79
C PHE A 57 -12.11 29.12 -7.73
N GLU A 58 -12.81 30.11 -7.17
CA GLU A 58 -13.39 31.23 -7.91
C GLU A 58 -12.40 32.37 -8.13
N GLN A 59 -11.34 32.47 -7.32
CA GLN A 59 -10.36 33.54 -7.43
C GLN A 59 -9.44 33.40 -8.66
N THR A 60 -9.04 34.55 -9.19
CA THR A 60 -8.06 34.69 -10.25
C THR A 60 -6.66 34.84 -9.67
N PHE A 61 -5.72 34.07 -10.19
CA PHE A 61 -4.31 34.13 -9.86
C PHE A 61 -3.50 34.53 -11.09
N ARG A 62 -2.34 35.12 -10.86
CA ARG A 62 -1.44 35.59 -11.90
C ARG A 62 -0.03 35.11 -11.63
N THR A 63 0.59 34.55 -12.67
CA THR A 63 2.01 34.18 -12.68
C THR A 63 2.90 35.42 -12.85
N PRO A 64 4.17 35.39 -12.42
CA PRO A 64 5.14 36.47 -12.67
C PRO A 64 5.30 36.86 -14.14
N CYS A 65 5.10 35.90 -15.06
CA CYS A 65 5.16 36.15 -16.51
C CYS A 65 3.86 36.74 -17.10
N GLY A 66 2.85 36.98 -16.26
CA GLY A 66 1.62 37.66 -16.62
C GLY A 66 0.45 36.77 -17.03
N LEU A 67 0.60 35.45 -17.05
CA LEU A 67 -0.50 34.53 -17.34
C LEU A 67 -1.47 34.46 -16.17
N GLN A 68 -2.77 34.48 -16.48
CA GLN A 68 -3.84 34.26 -15.51
C GLN A 68 -4.19 32.77 -15.39
N CYS A 69 -4.61 32.34 -14.20
CA CYS A 69 -5.12 31.00 -13.93
C CYS A 69 -6.18 31.04 -12.82
N LYS A 70 -7.03 30.02 -12.75
CA LYS A 70 -7.99 29.85 -11.66
C LYS A 70 -7.35 29.14 -10.47
N GLY A 71 -7.82 29.46 -9.26
CA GLY A 71 -7.37 28.80 -8.04
C GLY A 71 -7.53 27.28 -8.05
N LEU A 72 -8.51 26.75 -8.81
CA LEU A 72 -8.70 25.30 -8.97
C LEU A 72 -7.48 24.58 -9.57
N GLN A 73 -6.71 25.25 -10.42
CA GLN A 73 -5.51 24.68 -11.05
C GLN A 73 -4.24 24.89 -10.22
N CYS A 74 -4.33 25.67 -9.13
CA CYS A 74 -3.21 26.00 -8.28
C CYS A 74 -3.05 24.95 -7.17
N HIS A 75 -1.81 24.78 -6.73
CA HIS A 75 -1.39 23.90 -5.66
C HIS A 75 -0.99 24.74 -4.43
N SER A 76 -1.43 24.27 -3.26
CA SER A 76 -1.08 24.78 -1.94
C SER A 76 -0.59 23.62 -1.08
N ASN A 77 0.11 23.94 0.01
CA ASN A 77 0.66 23.02 1.01
C ASN A 77 2.03 22.44 0.62
N MET A 78 2.92 23.32 0.18
CA MET A 78 4.33 22.99 0.01
C MET A 78 5.17 23.90 0.89
N SER A 79 6.08 23.32 1.67
CA SER A 79 7.08 24.09 2.43
C SER A 79 8.48 23.70 1.97
N TYR A 80 9.33 24.70 1.71
CA TYR A 80 10.71 24.47 1.29
C TYR A 80 11.60 25.64 1.71
N MET A 81 12.73 25.33 2.35
CA MET A 81 13.72 26.32 2.84
C MET A 81 13.09 27.47 3.67
N GLY A 82 12.10 27.14 4.51
CA GLY A 82 11.41 28.13 5.36
C GLY A 82 10.39 29.01 4.63
N ILE A 83 10.12 28.74 3.35
CA ILE A 83 9.02 29.37 2.60
C ILE A 83 7.84 28.42 2.53
N GLU A 84 6.68 28.92 2.93
CA GLU A 84 5.39 28.25 2.79
C GLU A 84 4.68 28.72 1.53
N TRP A 85 4.59 27.81 0.57
CA TRP A 85 3.86 27.97 -0.69
C TRP A 85 2.39 27.62 -0.48
N THR A 86 1.64 28.58 0.03
CA THR A 86 0.23 28.44 0.38
C THR A 86 -0.60 29.58 -0.19
N PHE A 87 -1.91 29.38 -0.32
CA PHE A 87 -2.83 30.45 -0.72
C PHE A 87 -2.85 31.57 0.34
N GLU A 88 -2.75 31.19 1.61
CA GLU A 88 -2.78 32.06 2.78
C GLU A 88 -1.59 33.03 2.80
N ASN A 89 -0.45 32.62 2.26
CA ASN A 89 0.75 33.46 2.12
C ASN A 89 0.86 34.16 0.77
N ASP A 90 -0.19 34.10 -0.07
CA ASP A 90 -0.18 34.63 -1.44
C ASP A 90 0.99 34.11 -2.30
N MET A 91 1.38 32.86 -2.04
CA MET A 91 2.53 32.17 -2.66
C MET A 91 2.09 30.77 -3.10
N ALA A 92 0.91 30.66 -3.69
CA ALA A 92 0.48 29.39 -4.25
C ALA A 92 1.35 29.03 -5.47
N THR A 93 1.28 27.77 -5.90
CA THR A 93 2.07 27.29 -7.04
C THR A 93 1.19 26.76 -8.16
N ILE A 94 1.68 26.81 -9.38
CA ILE A 94 1.06 26.19 -10.53
C ILE A 94 2.12 25.56 -11.42
N ARG A 95 1.78 24.42 -12.03
CA ARG A 95 2.62 23.84 -13.06
C ARG A 95 2.63 24.72 -14.31
N CYS A 96 3.81 25.21 -14.69
CA CYS A 96 3.99 26.06 -15.85
C CYS A 96 3.56 25.33 -17.14
N PRO A 97 2.67 25.91 -17.96
CA PRO A 97 2.15 25.25 -19.16
C PRO A 97 3.22 25.04 -20.24
N TYR A 98 4.25 25.87 -20.27
CA TYR A 98 5.37 25.75 -21.21
C TYR A 98 6.45 24.77 -20.77
N GLU A 99 6.36 24.25 -19.54
CA GLU A 99 7.35 23.34 -18.94
C GLU A 99 8.81 23.80 -19.10
N LYS A 100 9.05 25.12 -19.10
CA LYS A 100 10.39 25.71 -19.22
C LYS A 100 11.21 25.40 -17.97
N LYS A 101 12.30 24.65 -18.16
CA LYS A 101 13.23 24.23 -17.09
C LYS A 101 14.00 25.41 -16.49
N GLU A 102 14.36 26.39 -17.31
CA GLU A 102 15.12 27.58 -16.91
C GLU A 102 14.27 28.82 -17.13
N CYS A 103 13.49 29.21 -16.11
CA CYS A 103 12.70 30.43 -16.14
C CYS A 103 13.19 31.37 -15.03
N LYS A 104 13.89 32.43 -15.40
CA LYS A 104 14.42 33.45 -14.46
C LYS A 104 13.33 34.29 -13.77
N LEU A 105 12.08 34.19 -14.25
CA LEU A 105 10.94 34.89 -13.67
C LEU A 105 10.32 34.12 -12.49
N LYS A 106 10.73 32.86 -12.27
CA LYS A 106 10.27 32.05 -11.14
C LYS A 106 11.09 32.35 -9.89
N HIS A 107 10.57 32.01 -8.73
CA HIS A 107 11.31 32.10 -7.48
C HIS A 107 12.55 31.20 -7.48
N GLU A 108 13.67 31.70 -6.93
CA GLU A 108 15.00 31.09 -7.00
C GLU A 108 14.99 29.62 -6.53
N TYR A 109 14.37 29.34 -5.38
CA TYR A 109 14.26 27.97 -4.85
C TYR A 109 13.44 26.98 -5.72
N LEU A 110 12.49 27.47 -6.52
CA LEU A 110 11.76 26.62 -7.46
C LEU A 110 12.62 26.29 -8.70
N GLN A 111 13.62 27.13 -9.02
CA GLN A 111 14.55 26.89 -10.12
C GLN A 111 15.59 25.82 -9.77
N GLU A 112 16.11 25.83 -8.54
CA GLU A 112 17.20 24.94 -8.11
C GLU A 112 16.74 23.48 -7.91
N ASN A 113 15.47 23.27 -7.57
CA ASN A 113 14.94 21.95 -7.23
C ASN A 113 14.50 21.15 -8.47
N LYS A 114 15.14 20.00 -8.71
CA LYS A 114 14.83 19.12 -9.86
C LYS A 114 13.39 18.63 -9.92
N VAL A 115 12.72 18.50 -8.78
CA VAL A 115 11.32 18.02 -8.70
C VAL A 115 10.34 19.17 -8.98
N LEU A 116 10.66 20.37 -8.52
CA LEU A 116 9.80 21.55 -8.61
C LEU A 116 10.10 22.43 -9.84
N ARG A 117 11.01 22.01 -10.72
CA ARG A 117 11.45 22.77 -11.91
C ARG A 117 10.33 23.27 -12.82
N TYR A 118 9.17 22.62 -12.79
CA TYR A 118 8.01 23.02 -13.58
C TYR A 118 7.02 23.90 -12.81
N GLU A 119 7.06 23.91 -11.49
CA GLU A 119 6.23 24.77 -10.67
C GLU A 119 6.62 26.24 -10.85
N CYS A 120 5.65 27.12 -10.70
CA CYS A 120 5.76 28.56 -10.79
C CYS A 120 4.89 29.15 -9.70
N GLU A 121 5.39 30.18 -9.02
CA GLU A 121 4.61 30.94 -8.06
C GLU A 121 3.47 31.69 -8.74
N VAL A 122 2.37 31.86 -8.02
CA VAL A 122 1.22 32.66 -8.44
C VAL A 122 0.68 33.48 -7.29
N HIS A 123 0.20 34.67 -7.64
CA HIS A 123 -0.35 35.64 -6.70
C HIS A 123 -1.81 35.93 -7.04
N MET A 124 -2.65 36.08 -6.03
CA MET A 124 -4.06 36.40 -6.19
C MET A 124 -4.21 37.82 -6.73
N THR A 125 -5.05 37.99 -7.75
CA THR A 125 -5.24 39.27 -8.44
C THR A 125 -6.73 39.65 -8.46
N LYS A 126 -7.02 40.96 -8.36
CA LYS A 126 -8.39 41.50 -8.43
C LYS A 126 -8.95 41.61 -9.85
N GLU A 127 -8.17 41.20 -10.86
CA GLU A 127 -8.57 41.22 -12.28
C GLU A 127 -9.59 40.12 -12.55
N GLU A 128 -10.59 40.43 -13.38
CA GLU A 128 -11.52 39.42 -13.88
C GLU A 128 -10.79 38.39 -14.74
N TYR A 129 -11.09 37.11 -14.52
CA TYR A 129 -10.45 36.01 -15.24
C TYR A 129 -10.80 36.06 -16.73
N CYS A 130 -9.78 36.16 -17.59
CA CYS A 130 -9.91 35.96 -19.02
C CYS A 130 -9.41 34.56 -19.40
N TYR A 131 -10.25 33.76 -20.09
CA TYR A 131 -9.83 32.45 -20.58
C TYR A 131 -8.82 32.55 -21.72
N GLU A 132 -8.98 33.52 -22.62
CA GLU A 132 -8.09 33.66 -23.77
C GLU A 132 -6.70 34.08 -23.32
N GLY A 133 -5.72 33.21 -23.55
CA GLY A 133 -4.33 33.44 -23.12
C GLY A 133 -4.06 33.07 -21.65
N SER A 134 -5.04 32.46 -20.95
CA SER A 134 -4.82 31.87 -19.64
C SER A 134 -3.97 30.60 -19.71
N VAL A 135 -3.49 30.15 -18.54
CA VAL A 135 -2.83 28.86 -18.41
C VAL A 135 -3.74 27.72 -18.90
N GLU A 136 -5.03 27.75 -18.57
CA GLU A 136 -5.99 26.71 -18.98
C GLU A 136 -6.20 26.67 -20.49
N HIS A 137 -6.23 27.82 -21.16
CA HIS A 137 -6.32 27.87 -22.61
C HIS A 137 -5.07 27.31 -23.28
N ILE A 138 -3.89 27.67 -22.78
CA ILE A 138 -2.62 27.15 -23.31
C ILE A 138 -2.53 25.63 -23.10
N LEU A 139 -2.87 25.13 -21.91
CA LEU A 139 -2.89 23.70 -21.63
C LEU A 139 -3.84 22.95 -22.55
N LYS A 140 -5.04 23.51 -22.81
CA LYS A 140 -5.99 22.92 -23.75
C LYS A 140 -5.43 22.82 -25.17
N LEU A 141 -4.76 23.87 -25.65
CA LEU A 141 -4.10 23.84 -26.96
C LEU A 141 -2.99 22.78 -27.03
N HIS A 142 -2.21 22.63 -25.95
CA HIS A 142 -1.17 21.60 -25.86
C HIS A 142 -1.79 20.20 -25.85
N ASP A 143 -2.85 19.98 -25.07
CA ASP A 143 -3.58 18.71 -25.04
C ASP A 143 -4.15 18.34 -26.41
N ASP A 144 -4.71 19.31 -27.13
CA ASP A 144 -5.22 19.11 -28.49
C ASP A 144 -4.09 18.75 -29.47
N GLU A 145 -2.92 19.38 -29.34
CA GLU A 145 -1.74 19.04 -30.14
C GLU A 145 -1.19 17.65 -29.81
N ILE A 146 -1.11 17.30 -28.52
CA ILE A 146 -0.72 15.96 -28.06
C ILE A 146 -1.65 14.89 -28.63
N ARG A 147 -2.96 15.16 -28.69
CA ARG A 147 -3.95 14.25 -29.32
C ARG A 147 -3.74 14.13 -30.83
N ARG A 148 -3.37 15.20 -31.54
CA ARG A 148 -3.04 15.12 -32.98
C ARG A 148 -1.78 14.29 -33.22
N GLN A 149 -0.77 14.49 -32.40
CA GLN A 149 0.45 13.68 -32.43
C GLN A 149 0.16 12.21 -32.13
N GLU A 150 -0.79 11.92 -31.24
CA GLU A 150 -1.22 10.56 -30.93
C GLU A 150 -1.77 9.84 -32.18
N VAL A 151 -2.61 10.53 -32.95
CA VAL A 151 -3.16 10.00 -34.21
C VAL A 151 -2.03 9.72 -35.21
N SER A 152 -1.08 10.65 -35.34
CA SER A 152 0.08 10.50 -36.22
C SER A 152 0.96 9.31 -35.80
N PHE A 153 1.22 9.16 -34.51
CA PHE A 153 1.98 8.04 -33.95
C PHE A 153 1.31 6.69 -34.21
N ARG A 154 -0.02 6.62 -34.07
CA ARG A 154 -0.80 5.41 -34.38
C ARG A 154 -0.68 5.02 -35.85
N LEU A 155 -0.71 6.00 -36.76
CA LEU A 155 -0.52 5.77 -38.18
C LEU A 155 0.89 5.24 -38.48
N GLN A 156 1.93 5.84 -37.90
CA GLN A 156 3.32 5.38 -38.04
C GLN A 156 3.53 3.92 -37.59
N LYS A 157 2.76 3.45 -36.60
CA LYS A 157 2.82 2.08 -36.08
C LYS A 157 1.78 1.14 -36.72
N ASN A 158 1.18 1.53 -37.85
CA ASN A 158 0.17 0.74 -38.57
C ASN A 158 -1.01 0.30 -37.68
N GLY A 159 -1.44 1.14 -36.75
CA GLY A 159 -2.53 0.85 -35.82
C GLY A 159 -2.18 -0.14 -34.69
N ARG A 160 -0.93 -0.63 -34.60
CA ARG A 160 -0.49 -1.56 -33.54
C ARG A 160 -0.10 -0.85 -32.25
N VAL A 161 -0.99 -0.02 -31.74
CA VAL A 161 -0.73 0.80 -30.54
C VAL A 161 -1.75 0.50 -29.47
N CYS A 162 -1.27 0.16 -28.27
CA CYS A 162 -2.12 -0.02 -27.09
C CYS A 162 -2.06 1.24 -26.22
N ARG A 163 -3.22 1.81 -25.89
CA ARG A 163 -3.35 3.01 -25.04
C ARG A 163 -2.73 2.82 -23.66
N GLU A 164 -2.83 1.62 -23.08
CA GLU A 164 -2.28 1.33 -21.74
C GLU A 164 -0.75 1.33 -21.71
N HIS A 165 -0.11 1.05 -22.85
CA HIS A 165 1.36 0.98 -22.98
C HIS A 165 1.96 2.21 -23.64
N MET A 166 1.13 3.21 -23.93
CA MET A 166 1.51 4.41 -24.61
C MET A 166 1.56 5.55 -23.59
N ARG A 167 2.67 6.28 -23.57
CA ARG A 167 2.89 7.42 -22.70
C ARG A 167 3.44 8.58 -23.51
N PHE A 168 2.95 9.78 -23.24
CA PHE A 168 3.54 10.98 -23.80
C PHE A 168 4.72 11.38 -22.91
N ASN A 169 5.92 11.38 -23.49
CA ASN A 169 7.10 11.84 -22.78
C ASN A 169 7.17 13.37 -22.91
N ARG A 170 6.92 14.06 -21.79
CA ARG A 170 6.88 15.53 -21.77
C ARG A 170 8.26 16.17 -21.95
N ASP A 171 9.35 15.45 -21.66
CA ASP A 171 10.71 15.97 -21.84
C ASP A 171 11.14 15.96 -23.32
N THR A 172 10.72 14.96 -24.10
CA THR A 172 11.02 14.86 -25.53
C THR A 172 9.91 15.39 -26.43
N LEU A 173 8.72 15.65 -25.86
CA LEU A 173 7.49 15.99 -26.59
C LEU A 173 7.09 14.93 -27.63
N GLU A 174 7.39 13.66 -27.34
CA GLU A 174 7.11 12.54 -28.22
C GLU A 174 6.28 11.46 -27.54
N TRP A 175 5.46 10.77 -28.32
CA TRP A 175 4.75 9.58 -27.88
C TRP A 175 5.70 8.38 -27.88
N GLU A 176 5.82 7.74 -26.73
CA GLU A 176 6.55 6.48 -26.57
C GLU A 176 5.58 5.34 -26.32
N MET A 177 5.90 4.15 -26.85
CA MET A 177 5.17 2.93 -26.54
C MET A 177 6.14 1.89 -26.01
N ASN A 178 5.97 1.53 -24.74
CA ASN A 178 6.74 0.49 -24.08
C ASN A 178 5.80 -0.66 -23.72
N TYR A 179 5.83 -1.69 -24.55
CA TYR A 179 4.99 -2.86 -24.33
C TYR A 179 5.48 -3.65 -23.11
N ASP A 180 4.63 -3.76 -22.09
CA ASP A 180 4.90 -4.49 -20.86
C ASP A 180 3.93 -5.68 -20.72
N PRO A 181 4.36 -6.89 -21.12
CA PRO A 181 3.55 -8.10 -21.04
C PRO A 181 3.09 -8.43 -19.62
N TYR A 182 3.87 -8.06 -18.60
CA TYR A 182 3.51 -8.33 -17.21
C TYR A 182 2.31 -7.50 -16.78
N TYR A 183 2.28 -6.21 -17.16
CA TYR A 183 1.12 -5.37 -16.91
C TYR A 183 -0.11 -5.88 -17.65
N CYS A 184 0.01 -6.28 -18.93
CA CYS A 184 -1.07 -6.95 -19.66
C CYS A 184 -1.66 -8.18 -18.91
N GLY A 185 -0.79 -9.01 -18.32
CA GLY A 185 -1.20 -10.16 -17.52
C GLY A 185 -1.85 -9.77 -16.18
N SER A 186 -1.37 -8.70 -15.54
CA SER A 186 -1.91 -8.16 -14.29
C SER A 186 -3.29 -7.53 -14.50
N SER A 187 -3.45 -6.70 -15.53
CA SER A 187 -4.69 -6.03 -15.95
C SER A 187 -5.72 -6.97 -16.58
N ARG A 188 -5.36 -8.26 -16.76
CA ARG A 188 -6.23 -9.31 -17.32
C ARG A 188 -6.74 -8.99 -18.72
N CYS A 189 -5.87 -8.44 -19.58
CA CYS A 189 -6.23 -8.14 -20.96
C CYS A 189 -6.79 -9.38 -21.67
N ALA A 190 -7.89 -9.18 -22.39
CA ALA A 190 -8.59 -10.22 -23.14
C ALA A 190 -9.15 -9.65 -24.45
N GLY A 191 -9.39 -10.52 -25.43
CA GLY A 191 -9.89 -10.12 -26.76
C GLY A 191 -8.78 -9.67 -27.69
N MET A 192 -9.05 -8.63 -28.50
CA MET A 192 -8.10 -8.13 -29.50
C MET A 192 -6.94 -7.41 -28.82
N CYS A 193 -5.70 -7.86 -29.06
CA CYS A 193 -4.50 -7.15 -28.62
C CYS A 193 -3.99 -6.23 -29.74
N PRO A 194 -4.04 -4.90 -29.58
CA PRO A 194 -3.56 -3.98 -30.61
C PRO A 194 -2.08 -4.18 -30.96
N VAL A 195 -1.24 -4.50 -29.96
CA VAL A 195 0.21 -4.67 -30.15
C VAL A 195 0.53 -5.93 -30.94
N LEU A 196 -0.11 -7.06 -30.60
CA LEU A 196 0.09 -8.34 -31.29
C LEU A 196 -0.65 -8.37 -32.64
N GLY A 197 -1.68 -7.55 -32.81
CA GLY A 197 -2.46 -7.45 -34.05
C GLY A 197 -3.42 -8.61 -34.30
N HIS A 198 -3.72 -9.41 -33.27
CA HIS A 198 -4.67 -10.52 -33.34
C HIS A 198 -5.43 -10.69 -32.01
N GLU A 199 -6.48 -11.50 -32.04
CA GLU A 199 -7.22 -11.90 -30.84
C GLU A 199 -6.37 -12.83 -29.98
N LEU A 200 -6.29 -12.54 -28.69
CA LEU A 200 -5.55 -13.34 -27.71
C LEU A 200 -6.16 -14.74 -27.58
N ASP A 201 -5.31 -15.75 -27.39
CA ASP A 201 -5.77 -17.12 -27.17
C ASP A 201 -6.78 -17.20 -26.01
N LYS A 202 -7.92 -17.85 -26.27
CA LYS A 202 -8.98 -18.14 -25.30
C LYS A 202 -8.49 -19.12 -24.23
N LYS A 203 -7.48 -19.94 -24.54
CA LYS A 203 -6.85 -20.83 -23.57
C LYS A 203 -6.11 -19.98 -22.54
N LYS A 204 -6.46 -20.20 -21.27
CA LYS A 204 -5.80 -19.56 -20.13
C LYS A 204 -4.79 -20.50 -19.49
N GLY A 205 -3.68 -19.95 -19.04
CA GLY A 205 -2.62 -20.62 -18.30
C GLY A 205 -1.89 -19.65 -17.39
N ASN A 206 -0.64 -19.95 -17.04
CA ASN A 206 0.21 -19.10 -16.23
C ASN A 206 1.67 -19.27 -16.65
N VAL A 207 2.52 -18.36 -16.17
CA VAL A 207 3.97 -18.52 -16.27
C VAL A 207 4.45 -19.19 -15.00
N PHE A 208 5.07 -20.34 -15.16
CA PHE A 208 5.70 -21.11 -14.11
C PHE A 208 7.21 -20.93 -14.19
N TYR A 209 7.86 -20.86 -13.04
CA TYR A 209 9.30 -20.82 -12.92
C TYR A 209 9.75 -21.59 -11.69
N ASP A 210 10.97 -22.09 -11.74
CA ASP A 210 11.59 -22.84 -10.66
C ASP A 210 12.65 -21.96 -10.00
N VAL A 211 12.77 -22.07 -8.68
CA VAL A 211 13.76 -21.30 -7.91
C VAL A 211 14.68 -22.27 -7.19
N LYS A 212 15.94 -22.29 -7.61
CA LYS A 212 17.02 -22.99 -6.92
C LYS A 212 17.58 -22.06 -5.87
N ILE A 213 17.67 -22.52 -4.63
CA ILE A 213 18.17 -21.75 -3.49
C ILE A 213 19.32 -22.56 -2.89
N SER A 214 20.44 -21.90 -2.65
CA SER A 214 21.59 -22.50 -1.97
C SER A 214 21.88 -21.68 -0.73
N TYR A 215 21.96 -22.32 0.43
CA TYR A 215 22.16 -21.62 1.70
C TYR A 215 23.05 -22.42 2.66
N LEU A 216 23.74 -21.69 3.53
CA LEU A 216 24.53 -22.28 4.62
C LEU A 216 23.61 -22.79 5.74
N ARG A 217 23.81 -24.04 6.16
CA ARG A 217 23.09 -24.62 7.31
C ARG A 217 23.62 -24.10 8.64
N ASN A 218 22.99 -23.04 9.14
CA ASN A 218 23.35 -22.42 10.42
C ASN A 218 22.90 -23.24 11.64
N ASP A 219 21.97 -24.18 11.47
CA ASP A 219 21.50 -25.11 12.50
C ASP A 219 22.57 -26.11 12.94
N LEU A 220 23.60 -26.31 12.11
CA LEU A 220 24.72 -27.21 12.36
C LEU A 220 26.00 -26.50 12.81
N ASN A 221 25.94 -25.19 13.03
CA ASN A 221 27.08 -24.43 13.55
C ASN A 221 27.47 -24.95 14.94
N GLY A 222 28.75 -25.26 15.16
CA GLY A 222 29.23 -25.95 16.36
C GLY A 222 29.16 -27.48 16.32
N THR A 223 28.80 -28.08 15.18
CA THR A 223 28.89 -29.54 14.93
C THR A 223 29.95 -29.86 13.89
N LEU A 224 30.27 -31.15 13.69
CA LEU A 224 31.23 -31.62 12.67
C LEU A 224 30.83 -31.27 11.22
N PHE A 225 29.59 -30.83 10.99
CA PHE A 225 29.06 -30.46 9.68
C PHE A 225 28.89 -28.95 9.50
N GLU A 226 29.55 -28.15 10.34
CA GLU A 226 29.63 -26.69 10.17
C GLU A 226 30.23 -26.34 8.80
N GLY A 227 29.63 -25.37 8.11
CA GLY A 227 30.03 -25.02 6.75
C GLY A 227 29.25 -25.74 5.63
N GLN A 228 28.36 -26.68 5.95
CA GLN A 228 27.59 -27.39 4.92
C GLN A 228 26.61 -26.46 4.19
N VAL A 229 26.70 -26.46 2.86
CA VAL A 229 25.78 -25.76 1.96
C VAL A 229 24.75 -26.73 1.43
N ASP A 230 23.48 -26.48 1.73
CA ASP A 230 22.36 -27.27 1.20
C ASP A 230 21.73 -26.53 0.02
N THR A 231 21.29 -27.31 -0.97
CA THR A 231 20.58 -26.81 -2.14
C THR A 231 19.14 -27.30 -2.14
N ARG A 232 18.21 -26.38 -2.34
CA ARG A 232 16.78 -26.65 -2.42
C ARG A 232 16.19 -26.05 -3.69
N ILE A 233 15.44 -26.83 -4.45
CA ILE A 233 14.68 -26.35 -5.61
C ILE A 233 13.20 -26.28 -5.26
N ILE A 234 12.61 -25.10 -5.43
CA ILE A 234 11.17 -24.89 -5.36
C ILE A 234 10.62 -24.86 -6.79
N LYS A 235 9.92 -25.92 -7.20
CA LYS A 235 9.37 -26.06 -8.54
C LYS A 235 7.94 -25.51 -8.64
N GLY A 236 7.61 -24.99 -9.82
CA GLY A 236 6.23 -24.63 -10.18
C GLY A 236 5.71 -23.35 -9.52
N LYS A 237 6.57 -22.38 -9.20
CA LYS A 237 6.09 -21.07 -8.71
C LYS A 237 5.37 -20.33 -9.84
N LYS A 238 4.19 -19.80 -9.52
CA LYS A 238 3.37 -19.00 -10.45
C LYS A 238 3.85 -17.55 -10.48
N LEU A 239 3.86 -16.94 -11.66
CA LEU A 239 4.12 -15.51 -11.80
C LEU A 239 2.90 -14.67 -11.40
N PHE A 240 1.73 -15.05 -11.89
CA PHE A 240 0.46 -14.38 -11.63
C PHE A 240 -0.42 -15.18 -10.67
N ASP A 241 -1.24 -14.50 -9.87
CA ASP A 241 -2.18 -15.17 -8.94
C ASP A 241 -3.43 -15.69 -9.65
N HIS A 242 -3.68 -15.21 -10.87
CA HIS A 242 -4.82 -15.59 -11.72
C HIS A 242 -4.35 -16.11 -13.08
N PRO A 243 -5.17 -16.92 -13.77
CA PRO A 243 -4.83 -17.44 -15.09
C PRO A 243 -4.91 -16.35 -16.17
N VAL A 244 -3.87 -16.25 -17.00
CA VAL A 244 -3.68 -15.28 -18.09
C VAL A 244 -3.79 -15.97 -19.46
N SER A 245 -4.02 -15.21 -20.53
CA SER A 245 -3.98 -15.78 -21.89
C SER A 245 -2.60 -16.37 -22.18
N MET A 246 -2.57 -17.50 -22.89
CA MET A 246 -1.33 -18.19 -23.24
C MET A 246 -0.36 -17.32 -24.06
N ASP A 247 -0.86 -16.42 -24.91
CA ASP A 247 0.01 -15.55 -25.70
C ASP A 247 0.77 -14.57 -24.81
N ILE A 248 0.06 -13.89 -23.90
CA ILE A 248 0.66 -13.02 -22.89
C ILE A 248 1.64 -13.82 -22.01
N GLY A 249 1.25 -15.02 -21.59
CA GLY A 249 2.11 -15.91 -20.80
C GLY A 249 3.42 -16.24 -21.53
N LYS A 250 3.36 -16.65 -22.80
CA LYS A 250 4.55 -16.98 -23.61
C LYS A 250 5.48 -15.78 -23.77
N ILE A 251 4.92 -14.59 -23.99
CA ILE A 251 5.71 -13.37 -24.10
C ILE A 251 6.33 -13.01 -22.75
N CYS A 252 5.57 -13.11 -21.66
CA CYS A 252 6.07 -12.89 -20.30
C CYS A 252 7.23 -13.83 -19.95
N ALA A 253 7.15 -15.11 -20.34
CA ALA A 253 8.23 -16.07 -20.10
C ALA A 253 9.55 -15.67 -20.78
N ARG A 254 9.48 -14.95 -21.91
CA ARG A 254 10.65 -14.46 -22.65
C ARG A 254 11.16 -13.11 -22.12
N LEU A 255 10.26 -12.14 -21.91
CA LEU A 255 10.63 -10.75 -21.65
C LEU A 255 10.67 -10.39 -20.15
N CYS A 256 9.98 -11.13 -19.27
CA CYS A 256 9.82 -10.73 -17.87
C CYS A 256 10.80 -11.42 -16.91
N GLN A 257 11.93 -11.95 -17.38
CA GLN A 257 12.89 -12.66 -16.53
C GLN A 257 13.46 -11.77 -15.41
N ASP A 258 13.78 -10.52 -15.72
CA ASP A 258 14.29 -9.55 -14.72
C ASP A 258 13.24 -9.24 -13.65
N ARG A 259 11.96 -9.15 -14.02
CA ARG A 259 10.87 -8.95 -13.06
C ARG A 259 10.66 -10.15 -12.16
N ILE A 260 10.78 -11.37 -12.70
CA ILE A 260 10.74 -12.59 -11.88
C ILE A 260 11.90 -12.56 -10.88
N ARG A 261 13.11 -12.20 -11.33
CA ARG A 261 14.29 -12.02 -10.47
C ARG A 261 14.06 -11.00 -9.38
N GLU A 262 13.51 -9.86 -9.71
CA GLU A 262 13.20 -8.81 -8.73
C GLU A 262 12.15 -9.27 -7.72
N LYS A 263 11.09 -9.95 -8.17
CA LYS A 263 10.05 -10.52 -7.30
C LYS A 263 10.64 -11.52 -6.30
N VAL A 264 11.50 -12.41 -6.76
CA VAL A 264 12.19 -13.39 -5.90
C VAL A 264 13.18 -12.70 -4.96
N ARG A 265 13.94 -11.71 -5.45
CA ARG A 265 14.87 -10.90 -4.65
C ARG A 265 14.15 -10.19 -3.51
N ARG A 266 12.99 -9.57 -3.78
CA ARG A 266 12.17 -8.92 -2.74
C ARG A 266 11.64 -9.93 -1.71
N HIS A 267 11.24 -11.13 -2.16
CA HIS A 267 10.77 -12.18 -1.26
C HIS A 267 11.86 -12.71 -0.32
N TYR A 268 13.11 -12.82 -0.80
CA TYR A 268 14.27 -13.25 0.00
C TYR A 268 15.19 -12.10 0.43
N PHE A 269 14.66 -10.87 0.52
CA PHE A 269 15.45 -9.67 0.81
C PHE A 269 16.23 -9.82 2.13
N THR A 270 15.57 -10.31 3.17
CA THR A 270 16.17 -10.51 4.49
C THR A 270 17.33 -11.50 4.45
N GLN A 271 17.18 -12.63 3.76
CA GLN A 271 18.22 -13.65 3.66
C GLN A 271 19.43 -13.15 2.88
N LEU A 272 19.20 -12.41 1.78
CA LEU A 272 20.27 -11.77 1.01
C LEU A 272 21.02 -10.73 1.85
N PHE A 273 20.30 -9.91 2.61
CA PHE A 273 20.89 -8.95 3.53
C PHE A 273 21.78 -9.65 4.57
N PHE A 274 21.31 -10.73 5.20
CA PHE A 274 22.14 -11.49 6.15
C PHE A 274 23.35 -12.19 5.50
N SER A 275 23.25 -12.56 4.23
CA SER A 275 24.40 -13.10 3.49
C SER A 275 25.48 -12.06 3.26
N GLU A 276 25.09 -10.83 2.95
CA GLU A 276 26.01 -9.74 2.65
C GLU A 276 26.69 -9.20 3.91
N TYR A 277 25.94 -9.02 5.01
CA TYR A 277 26.44 -8.34 6.20
C TYR A 277 26.81 -9.26 7.37
N HIS A 278 26.36 -10.51 7.38
CA HIS A 278 26.53 -11.43 8.53
C HIS A 278 27.17 -12.78 8.17
N GLY A 279 27.75 -12.91 6.97
CA GLY A 279 28.45 -14.13 6.54
C GLY A 279 27.57 -15.36 6.35
N ARG A 280 26.24 -15.20 6.35
CA ARG A 280 25.27 -16.30 6.19
C ARG A 280 24.98 -16.54 4.72
N TYR A 281 25.86 -17.28 4.04
CA TYR A 281 25.76 -17.50 2.59
C TYR A 281 24.34 -17.89 2.15
N PHE A 282 23.78 -17.10 1.25
CA PHE A 282 22.49 -17.33 0.61
C PHE A 282 22.53 -16.85 -0.84
N SER A 283 22.18 -17.73 -1.77
CA SER A 283 22.05 -17.42 -3.19
C SER A 283 20.79 -18.05 -3.77
N PHE A 284 20.26 -17.46 -4.84
CA PHE A 284 19.15 -18.03 -5.58
C PHE A 284 19.36 -17.89 -7.08
N GLU A 285 18.84 -18.86 -7.82
CA GLU A 285 18.84 -18.91 -9.28
C GLU A 285 17.43 -19.21 -9.78
N ILE A 286 17.03 -18.56 -10.86
CA ILE A 286 15.75 -18.83 -11.53
C ILE A 286 16.02 -19.74 -12.71
N GLN A 287 15.25 -20.83 -12.78
CA GLN A 287 15.36 -21.85 -13.82
C GLN A 287 13.97 -22.15 -14.42
N ASN A 288 13.96 -22.75 -15.62
CA ASN A 288 12.75 -23.29 -16.27
C ASN A 288 11.53 -22.34 -16.33
N VAL A 289 11.75 -21.09 -16.74
CA VAL A 289 10.65 -20.13 -16.97
C VAL A 289 9.84 -20.57 -18.20
N ARG A 290 8.58 -20.96 -17.99
CA ARG A 290 7.71 -21.52 -19.04
C ARG A 290 6.28 -21.06 -18.88
N ALA A 291 5.55 -20.98 -19.99
CA ALA A 291 4.13 -20.66 -19.98
C ALA A 291 3.31 -21.93 -20.24
N GLU A 292 2.47 -22.32 -19.28
CA GLU A 292 1.70 -23.57 -19.34
C GLU A 292 0.29 -23.39 -18.79
N ARG A 293 -0.63 -24.27 -19.17
CA ARG A 293 -2.01 -24.26 -18.65
C ARG A 293 -2.10 -24.77 -17.21
N ARG A 294 -1.27 -25.75 -16.88
CA ARG A 294 -1.13 -26.37 -15.57
C ARG A 294 0.36 -26.62 -15.34
N GLU A 295 0.77 -26.65 -14.09
CA GLU A 295 2.14 -27.03 -13.71
C GLU A 295 2.43 -28.43 -14.27
N SER A 296 3.36 -28.52 -15.21
CA SER A 296 3.96 -29.80 -15.60
C SER A 296 4.94 -30.24 -14.52
N ARG A 297 4.83 -31.52 -14.12
CA ARG A 297 5.78 -32.16 -13.21
C ARG A 297 6.65 -33.11 -14.02
N ASP A 298 7.94 -32.83 -14.07
CA ASP A 298 8.91 -33.70 -14.75
C ASP A 298 9.55 -34.64 -13.72
N LEU A 299 8.96 -35.83 -13.60
CA LEU A 299 9.41 -36.86 -12.66
C LEU A 299 10.85 -37.30 -12.93
N MET A 300 11.30 -37.30 -14.18
CA MET A 300 12.66 -37.76 -14.51
C MET A 300 13.70 -36.76 -14.03
N GLN A 301 13.45 -35.47 -14.27
CA GLN A 301 14.28 -34.41 -13.73
C GLN A 301 14.25 -34.39 -12.20
N ASP A 302 13.08 -34.61 -11.59
CA ASP A 302 12.96 -34.69 -10.13
C ASP A 302 13.80 -35.83 -9.54
N LEU A 303 13.78 -37.01 -10.15
CA LEU A 303 14.57 -38.15 -9.70
C LEU A 303 16.08 -37.89 -9.84
N GLU A 304 16.50 -37.18 -10.89
CA GLU A 304 17.91 -36.80 -11.08
C GLU A 304 18.37 -35.77 -10.06
N ASP A 305 17.58 -34.72 -9.81
CA ASP A 305 17.84 -33.72 -8.78
C ASP A 305 17.91 -34.36 -7.37
N ILE A 306 17.03 -35.33 -7.07
CA ILE A 306 17.08 -36.10 -5.81
C ILE A 306 18.36 -36.93 -5.72
N ARG A 307 18.78 -37.57 -6.82
CA ARG A 307 20.06 -38.31 -6.87
C ARG A 307 21.26 -37.38 -6.63
N ASN A 308 21.17 -36.14 -7.09
CA ASN A 308 22.18 -35.10 -6.85
C ASN A 308 22.12 -34.51 -5.42
N GLY A 309 21.26 -35.05 -4.54
CA GLY A 309 21.13 -34.62 -3.15
C GLY A 309 20.37 -33.31 -2.97
N ILE A 310 19.66 -32.83 -3.99
CA ILE A 310 18.91 -31.57 -3.94
C ILE A 310 17.53 -31.80 -3.34
N GLN A 311 17.14 -30.98 -2.36
CA GLN A 311 15.80 -31.04 -1.80
C GLN A 311 14.78 -30.41 -2.77
N ILE A 312 13.81 -31.19 -3.24
CA ILE A 312 12.76 -30.69 -4.14
C ILE A 312 11.48 -30.42 -3.36
N VAL A 313 10.88 -29.25 -3.59
CA VAL A 313 9.58 -28.91 -3.03
C VAL A 313 8.70 -28.27 -4.10
N HIS A 314 7.49 -28.79 -4.32
CA HIS A 314 6.52 -28.15 -5.21
C HIS A 314 5.79 -27.02 -4.51
N ALA A 315 5.64 -25.88 -5.19
CA ALA A 315 4.91 -24.73 -4.68
C ALA A 315 3.45 -25.09 -4.37
N SER A 316 2.80 -25.90 -5.22
CA SER A 316 1.42 -26.35 -5.01
C SER A 316 1.23 -27.12 -3.70
N ASP A 317 2.24 -27.89 -3.30
CA ASP A 317 2.16 -28.76 -2.13
C ASP A 317 2.43 -27.96 -0.85
N MET A 318 3.29 -26.93 -0.93
CA MET A 318 3.42 -25.94 0.15
C MET A 318 2.13 -25.15 0.37
N GLU A 319 1.47 -24.66 -0.68
CA GLU A 319 0.21 -23.92 -0.57
C GLU A 319 -0.89 -24.75 0.11
N LYS A 320 -0.99 -26.04 -0.24
CA LYS A 320 -1.92 -26.97 0.40
C LYS A 320 -1.58 -27.18 1.87
N ARG A 321 -0.32 -27.47 2.17
CA ARG A 321 0.14 -27.69 3.55
C ARG A 321 -0.07 -26.45 4.42
N ASP A 322 0.19 -25.25 3.91
CA ASP A 322 -0.02 -24.00 4.63
C ASP A 322 -1.50 -23.73 4.88
N SER A 323 -2.35 -24.04 3.89
CA SER A 323 -3.80 -23.93 4.03
C SER A 323 -4.33 -24.91 5.08
N GLU A 324 -3.85 -26.15 5.10
CA GLU A 324 -4.18 -27.16 6.10
C GLU A 324 -3.68 -26.75 7.49
N ASN A 325 -2.42 -26.33 7.62
CA ASN A 325 -1.85 -25.81 8.86
C ASN A 325 -2.61 -24.59 9.38
N LYS A 326 -3.10 -23.71 8.50
CA LYS A 326 -3.92 -22.56 8.89
C LYS A 326 -5.31 -22.99 9.37
N ARG A 327 -5.92 -24.01 8.73
CA ARG A 327 -7.18 -24.60 9.18
C ARG A 327 -7.03 -25.27 10.55
N GLU A 328 -5.95 -26.03 10.72
CA GLU A 328 -5.66 -26.73 11.98
C GLU A 328 -5.38 -25.75 13.11
N ARG A 329 -4.56 -24.71 12.89
CA ARG A 329 -4.36 -23.63 13.88
C ARG A 329 -5.66 -22.93 14.27
N ARG A 330 -6.56 -22.68 13.30
CA ARG A 330 -7.88 -22.09 13.58
C ARG A 330 -8.75 -23.04 14.40
N ARG A 331 -8.69 -24.34 14.12
CA ARG A 331 -9.41 -25.37 14.89
C ARG A 331 -8.91 -25.42 16.34
N GLN A 332 -7.59 -25.52 16.54
CA GLN A 332 -6.98 -25.53 17.87
C GLN A 332 -7.25 -24.24 18.66
N ALA A 333 -7.18 -23.08 17.99
CA ALA A 333 -7.52 -21.80 18.62
C ALA A 333 -9.01 -21.73 19.01
N ARG A 334 -9.90 -22.28 18.19
CA ARG A 334 -11.34 -22.39 18.51
C ARG A 334 -11.57 -23.33 19.67
N GLU A 335 -10.97 -24.52 19.68
CA GLU A 335 -11.08 -25.48 20.79
C GLU A 335 -10.54 -24.89 22.09
N SER A 336 -9.41 -24.18 22.04
CA SER A 336 -8.84 -23.49 23.21
C SER A 336 -9.71 -22.33 23.68
N ALA A 337 -10.36 -21.59 22.77
CA ALA A 337 -11.30 -20.54 23.12
C ALA A 337 -12.58 -21.11 23.75
N VAL A 338 -13.11 -22.21 23.23
CA VAL A 338 -14.24 -22.94 23.82
C VAL A 338 -13.87 -23.44 25.22
N ARG A 339 -12.71 -24.09 25.41
CA ARG A 339 -12.24 -24.53 26.75
C ARG A 339 -12.12 -23.37 27.74
N ARG A 340 -11.64 -22.20 27.29
CA ARG A 340 -11.58 -20.99 28.14
C ARG A 340 -12.97 -20.48 28.51
N LEU A 341 -13.93 -20.54 27.59
CA LEU A 341 -15.32 -20.18 27.87
C LEU A 341 -15.99 -21.19 28.82
N GLU A 342 -15.82 -22.50 28.60
CA GLU A 342 -16.31 -23.53 29.52
C GLU A 342 -15.77 -23.34 30.94
N LYS A 343 -14.48 -23.03 31.07
CA LYS A 343 -13.86 -22.73 32.37
C LYS A 343 -14.50 -21.48 33.03
N LYS A 344 -14.67 -20.40 32.27
CA LYS A 344 -15.33 -19.18 32.78
C LYS A 344 -16.78 -19.43 33.21
N LEU A 345 -17.52 -20.25 32.46
CA LEU A 345 -18.90 -20.63 32.80
C LEU A 345 -18.95 -21.49 34.07
N LEU A 346 -18.01 -22.42 34.24
CA LEU A 346 -17.89 -23.21 35.47
C LEU A 346 -17.51 -22.36 36.69
N GLU A 347 -16.73 -21.29 36.53
CA GLU A 347 -16.27 -20.42 37.62
C GLU A 347 -17.32 -19.37 38.01
N ASN A 348 -17.86 -18.64 37.03
CA ASN A 348 -18.70 -17.45 37.28
C ASN A 348 -20.19 -17.68 36.95
N GLY A 349 -20.51 -18.67 36.11
CA GLY A 349 -21.87 -18.95 35.63
C GLY A 349 -22.26 -18.19 34.38
N TYR A 350 -23.21 -18.74 33.62
CA TYR A 350 -23.70 -18.11 32.41
C TYR A 350 -24.47 -16.81 32.72
N GLU A 351 -25.26 -16.78 33.80
CA GLU A 351 -26.03 -15.60 34.21
C GLU A 351 -25.17 -14.41 34.66
N SER A 352 -23.94 -14.65 35.12
CA SER A 352 -23.00 -13.59 35.49
C SER A 352 -22.40 -12.84 34.29
N LEU A 353 -22.55 -13.38 33.07
CA LEU A 353 -22.02 -12.75 31.87
C LEU A 353 -22.92 -11.59 31.44
N GLU A 354 -22.32 -10.41 31.27
CA GLU A 354 -23.03 -9.22 30.79
C GLU A 354 -23.83 -9.51 29.51
N LYS A 355 -25.05 -8.98 29.46
CA LYS A 355 -26.06 -9.26 28.41
C LYS A 355 -25.56 -8.96 26.98
N PHE A 356 -24.60 -8.05 26.82
CA PHE A 356 -24.02 -7.68 25.53
C PHE A 356 -22.54 -8.08 25.37
N SER A 357 -22.01 -8.92 26.26
CA SER A 357 -20.62 -9.36 26.18
C SER A 357 -20.37 -10.28 24.98
N VAL A 358 -19.15 -10.19 24.45
CA VAL A 358 -18.65 -11.08 23.39
C VAL A 358 -18.67 -12.55 23.83
N ASP A 359 -18.39 -12.79 25.11
CA ASP A 359 -18.36 -14.13 25.71
C ASP A 359 -19.75 -14.79 25.74
N ARG A 360 -20.82 -14.04 26.03
CA ARG A 360 -22.21 -14.56 26.00
C ARG A 360 -22.63 -14.95 24.59
N ARG A 361 -22.37 -14.08 23.60
CA ARG A 361 -22.64 -14.39 22.18
C ARG A 361 -21.84 -15.60 21.68
N HIS A 362 -20.61 -15.77 22.14
CA HIS A 362 -19.80 -16.94 21.80
C HIS A 362 -20.27 -18.20 22.51
N ALA A 363 -20.75 -18.12 23.75
CA ALA A 363 -21.34 -19.25 24.46
C ALA A 363 -22.57 -19.78 23.71
N ASP A 364 -23.53 -18.89 23.38
CA ASP A 364 -24.76 -19.26 22.66
C ASP A 364 -24.46 -19.87 21.30
N LYS A 365 -23.46 -19.31 20.59
CA LYS A 365 -23.12 -19.73 19.23
C LYS A 365 -22.23 -20.98 19.16
N TRP A 366 -21.39 -21.23 20.16
CA TRP A 366 -20.36 -22.29 20.09
C TRP A 366 -20.66 -23.50 20.97
N LEU A 367 -21.32 -23.33 22.12
CA LEU A 367 -21.59 -24.40 23.08
C LEU A 367 -23.03 -24.94 22.93
N GLY A 368 -23.99 -24.09 22.59
CA GLY A 368 -25.40 -24.45 22.52
C GLY A 368 -26.06 -24.58 23.90
N GLU A 369 -27.39 -24.54 23.95
CA GLU A 369 -28.16 -24.45 25.20
C GLU A 369 -27.99 -25.67 26.11
N GLU A 370 -27.95 -26.88 25.53
CA GLU A 370 -27.78 -28.13 26.29
C GLU A 370 -26.44 -28.19 27.04
N ARG A 371 -25.35 -27.81 26.37
CA ARG A 371 -24.01 -27.84 26.96
C ARG A 371 -23.82 -26.76 28.04
N ILE A 372 -24.49 -25.61 27.89
CA ILE A 372 -24.48 -24.55 28.90
C ILE A 372 -25.19 -25.04 30.17
N ALA A 373 -26.36 -25.68 30.03
CA ALA A 373 -27.10 -26.24 31.15
C ALA A 373 -26.30 -27.33 31.90
N GLU A 374 -25.59 -28.21 31.17
CA GLU A 374 -24.68 -29.20 31.77
C GLU A 374 -23.56 -28.53 32.60
N LEU A 375 -22.95 -27.47 32.08
CA LEU A 375 -21.88 -26.74 32.77
C LEU A 375 -22.40 -26.03 34.03
N GLU A 376 -23.64 -25.55 34.02
CA GLU A 376 -24.28 -24.96 35.20
C GLU A 376 -24.61 -26.02 36.26
N GLN A 377 -25.10 -27.19 35.87
CA GLN A 377 -25.33 -28.29 36.81
C GLN A 377 -24.02 -28.74 37.48
N MET A 378 -22.95 -28.94 36.69
CA MET A 378 -21.63 -29.28 37.22
C MET A 378 -21.06 -28.20 38.16
N ARG A 379 -21.38 -26.92 37.94
CA ARG A 379 -21.01 -25.84 38.86
C ARG A 379 -21.78 -25.97 40.19
N LEU A 380 -23.09 -26.17 40.14
CA LEU A 380 -23.93 -26.30 41.35
C LEU A 380 -23.50 -27.50 42.19
N GLU A 381 -23.12 -28.62 41.56
CA GLU A 381 -22.55 -29.78 42.24
C GLU A 381 -21.22 -29.44 42.92
N LYS A 382 -20.30 -28.77 42.23
CA LYS A 382 -19.03 -28.31 42.84
C LYS A 382 -19.22 -27.32 43.98
N GLU A 383 -20.24 -26.45 43.90
CA GLU A 383 -20.57 -25.54 45.00
C GLU A 383 -21.15 -26.28 46.22
N LYS A 384 -21.94 -27.34 46.01
CA LYS A 384 -22.40 -28.23 47.10
C LYS A 384 -21.23 -28.97 47.74
N GLU A 385 -20.35 -29.58 46.94
CA GLU A 385 -19.16 -30.26 47.44
C GLU A 385 -18.24 -29.32 48.24
N ARG A 386 -18.04 -28.06 47.80
CA ARG A 386 -17.28 -27.05 48.57
C ARG A 386 -17.95 -26.66 49.88
N ARG A 387 -19.29 -26.66 49.94
CA ARG A 387 -20.04 -26.37 51.18
C ARG A 387 -20.01 -27.55 52.16
N GLU A 388 -19.92 -28.77 51.63
CA GLU A 388 -19.86 -30.01 52.41
C GLU A 388 -18.42 -30.39 52.79
N GLN A 389 -17.40 -29.69 52.28
CA GLN A 389 -16.02 -29.83 52.74
C GLN A 389 -15.89 -29.33 54.19
N PRO A 390 -15.46 -30.19 55.13
CA PRO A 390 -15.26 -29.78 56.51
C PRO A 390 -14.12 -28.75 56.59
N VAL A 391 -14.42 -27.57 57.12
CA VAL A 391 -13.41 -26.56 57.48
C VAL A 391 -12.55 -27.18 58.58
N GLN A 392 -11.30 -27.55 58.28
CA GLN A 392 -10.31 -27.82 59.32
C GLN A 392 -10.04 -26.51 60.06
N LEU A 393 -10.66 -26.34 61.23
CA LEU A 393 -10.21 -25.34 62.21
C LEU A 393 -8.79 -25.74 62.63
N SER A 394 -7.80 -24.90 62.31
CA SER A 394 -6.47 -25.04 62.87
C SER A 394 -6.53 -24.64 64.34
N LEU A 395 -5.91 -25.43 65.22
CA LEU A 395 -6.02 -25.31 66.68
C LEU A 395 -5.25 -24.11 67.28
N PHE A 396 -4.82 -23.15 66.45
CA PHE A 396 -3.95 -22.02 66.85
C PHE A 396 -4.66 -20.65 66.95
N ASP A 397 -5.96 -20.57 66.67
CA ASP A 397 -6.74 -19.32 66.81
C ASP A 397 -7.54 -19.22 68.13
N MET A 398 -7.27 -20.08 69.12
CA MET A 398 -7.87 -20.01 70.47
C MET A 398 -6.87 -19.57 71.55
N GLU A 399 -6.02 -18.58 71.27
CA GLU A 399 -5.30 -17.86 72.33
C GLU A 399 -5.20 -16.37 72.00
N VAL A 400 -6.23 -15.59 72.36
CA VAL A 400 -6.11 -14.32 73.12
C VAL A 400 -7.48 -13.98 73.74
N LEU A 401 -7.55 -14.15 75.07
CA LEU A 401 -8.42 -13.52 76.09
C LEU A 401 -9.95 -13.65 76.01
#